data_AF-A0A932VCS1-F1
#
_entry.id   AF-A0A932VCS1-F1
#
_cell.length_a   1.000
_cell.length_b   1.000
_cell.length_c   1.000
_cell.angle_alpha   90.00
_cell.angle_beta   90.00
_cell.angle_gamma   90.00
#
_symmetry.space_group_name_H-M   'P 1'
#
loop_
_entity.id
_entity.type
_entity.pdbx_description
1 polymer ?
#
loop_
_entity_poly.entity_id
_entity_poly.type
_entity_poly.pdbx_seq_one_letter_code
_entity_poly.pdbx_strand_id
1 'polypeptide(L)'
;MRILSSVITGVTLAAVLSHAPQADDDVIFGNDVAGSALAIDTGLSNSYENLAAAQPAPVKKEPGALQLVLEGVAMSIPEYILGVAKHEGSHALAVVIVGGKVTGMDLIPKMYNGSIRFGETSWQGTFTPAQDAFVDMAPKITDLTVMAAYTAALETGFYPENKHLQLLLLVVATSAWVDFSKDIFTKNPDNDTVKAWNDFGITTESQRLPYRILWGALAAGGAIEIGRGFYKLFKHGKEPPKDKNRASVDVSIGPAYVGVGGRF
;
A
#
# COMPACT_ATOMS: atom_id res chain seq x y z
N MET A 1 -26.56 10.94 0.59
CA MET A 1 -26.10 10.02 1.65
C MET A 1 -24.56 9.98 1.66
N ARG A 2 -23.90 11.12 1.94
CA ARG A 2 -22.43 11.31 1.78
C ARG A 2 -21.68 11.61 3.08
N ILE A 3 -22.35 11.61 4.24
CA ILE A 3 -21.79 12.12 5.50
C ILE A 3 -21.32 10.98 6.45
N LEU A 4 -21.76 9.73 6.25
CA LEU A 4 -21.38 8.61 7.13
C LEU A 4 -20.06 7.91 6.77
N SER A 5 -19.50 8.11 5.58
CA SER A 5 -18.26 7.42 5.16
C SER A 5 -16.98 8.04 5.73
N SER A 6 -17.04 9.29 6.23
CA SER A 6 -15.86 10.04 6.69
C SER A 6 -15.51 9.80 8.16
N VAL A 7 -16.45 9.29 8.96
CA VAL A 7 -16.30 9.17 10.41
C VAL A 7 -15.62 7.86 10.82
N ILE A 8 -15.76 6.81 10.01
CA ILE A 8 -15.22 5.48 10.34
C ILE A 8 -13.71 5.38 10.02
N THR A 9 -13.21 6.14 9.04
CA THR A 9 -11.79 6.13 8.64
C THR A 9 -10.89 6.95 9.58
N GLY A 10 -11.43 7.95 10.29
CA GLY A 10 -10.64 8.86 11.13
C GLY A 10 -10.34 8.38 12.55
N VAL A 11 -11.20 7.52 13.13
CA VAL A 11 -11.13 7.21 14.57
C VAL A 11 -10.09 6.11 14.89
N THR A 12 -9.79 5.22 13.95
CA THR A 12 -8.89 4.08 14.20
C THR A 12 -7.40 4.45 14.11
N LEU A 13 -7.03 5.48 13.34
CA LEU A 13 -5.63 5.89 13.17
C LEU A 13 -5.12 6.76 14.34
N ALA A 14 -6.02 7.47 15.04
CA ALA A 14 -5.65 8.33 16.17
C ALA A 14 -5.32 7.55 17.46
N ALA A 15 -5.85 6.33 17.62
CA ALA A 15 -5.65 5.53 18.83
C ALA A 15 -4.29 4.80 18.86
N VAL A 16 -3.65 4.58 17.71
CA VAL A 16 -2.36 3.86 17.60
C VAL A 16 -1.17 4.82 17.72
N LEU A 17 -1.36 6.11 17.45
CA LEU A 17 -0.29 7.13 17.51
C LEU A 17 -0.17 7.84 18.87
N SER A 18 -1.03 7.55 19.85
CA SER A 18 -1.03 8.24 21.15
C SER A 18 -0.06 7.67 22.19
N HIS A 19 0.72 6.64 21.86
CA HIS A 19 1.64 5.96 22.79
C HIS A 19 3.09 5.85 22.31
N ALA A 20 3.49 6.66 21.32
CA ALA A 20 4.91 6.76 20.95
C ALA A 20 5.68 7.56 22.02
N PRO A 21 6.81 7.06 22.55
CA PRO A 21 7.63 7.79 23.53
C PRO A 21 8.19 9.08 22.91
N GLN A 22 8.09 10.18 23.65
CA GLN A 22 8.75 11.44 23.31
C GLN A 22 10.27 11.24 23.33
N ALA A 23 10.93 11.57 22.22
CA ALA A 23 12.37 11.72 22.18
C ALA A 23 12.72 13.13 22.70
N ASP A 24 13.64 13.19 23.66
CA ASP A 24 14.19 14.44 24.19
C ASP A 24 15.18 15.04 23.19
N ASP A 25 14.84 16.21 22.64
CA ASP A 25 15.69 16.98 21.74
C ASP A 25 16.33 18.17 22.50
N ASP A 26 17.54 17.97 23.03
CA ASP A 26 18.44 19.06 23.42
C ASP A 26 19.58 19.15 22.39
N VAL A 27 19.41 20.01 21.36
CA VAL A 27 20.50 20.44 20.49
C VAL A 27 20.49 21.96 20.34
N ILE A 28 21.52 22.57 20.94
CA ILE A 28 21.83 24.01 20.89
C ILE A 28 22.41 24.33 19.50
N PHE A 29 21.75 25.20 18.74
CA PHE A 29 22.31 25.80 17.52
C PHE A 29 22.62 27.29 17.74
N GLY A 30 23.91 27.64 17.68
CA GLY A 30 24.40 29.01 17.62
C GLY A 30 24.22 29.59 16.22
N ASN A 31 23.57 30.74 16.14
CA ASN A 31 23.47 31.58 14.94
C ASN A 31 24.66 32.54 14.92
N ASP A 32 25.55 32.41 13.94
CA ASP A 32 26.41 33.51 13.47
C ASP A 32 27.09 33.13 12.15
N VAL A 33 26.51 33.50 11.00
CA VAL A 33 27.31 33.78 9.78
C VAL A 33 26.61 34.86 8.95
N ALA A 34 27.20 36.06 8.98
CA ALA A 34 26.86 37.18 8.12
C ALA A 34 27.48 37.02 6.72
N GLY A 35 26.69 37.36 5.69
CA GLY A 35 27.10 38.16 4.54
C GLY A 35 28.19 37.63 3.59
N SER A 36 27.78 37.08 2.45
CA SER A 36 28.51 37.21 1.18
C SER A 36 27.53 37.08 0.02
N ALA A 37 27.17 38.22 -0.58
CA ALA A 37 26.35 38.28 -1.79
C ALA A 37 27.19 37.83 -3.00
N LEU A 38 27.02 36.58 -3.42
CA LEU A 38 27.58 36.07 -4.67
C LEU A 38 26.67 36.53 -5.82
N ALA A 39 27.13 37.49 -6.62
CA ALA A 39 26.47 37.87 -7.86
C ALA A 39 26.63 36.73 -8.89
N ILE A 40 25.58 35.93 -9.05
CA ILE A 40 25.48 34.93 -10.12
C ILE A 40 25.05 35.69 -11.38
N ASP A 41 25.98 35.86 -12.32
CA ASP A 41 25.70 36.26 -13.69
C ASP A 41 24.85 35.16 -14.35
N THR A 42 23.56 35.43 -14.56
CA THR A 42 22.60 34.39 -14.90
C THR A 42 22.58 34.02 -16.38
N GLY A 43 23.33 34.68 -17.27
CA GLY A 43 23.50 34.25 -18.68
C GLY A 43 22.22 33.82 -19.43
N LEU A 44 21.04 34.27 -18.96
CA LEU A 44 19.74 33.69 -19.30
C LEU A 44 19.07 34.42 -20.47
N SER A 45 19.74 35.38 -21.11
CA SER A 45 19.08 36.26 -22.08
C SER A 45 18.96 35.71 -23.50
N ASN A 46 19.62 34.58 -23.83
CA ASN A 46 19.77 34.16 -25.24
C ASN A 46 19.18 32.78 -25.61
N SER A 47 18.46 32.09 -24.72
CA SER A 47 17.90 30.75 -25.00
C SER A 47 16.41 30.73 -25.39
N TYR A 48 15.76 31.88 -25.53
CA TYR A 48 14.32 31.95 -25.85
C TYR A 48 13.98 31.87 -27.36
N GLU A 49 14.96 31.93 -28.26
CA GLU A 49 14.70 31.96 -29.71
C GLU A 49 14.65 30.59 -30.41
N ASN A 50 14.86 29.48 -29.69
CA ASN A 50 14.77 28.12 -30.24
C ASN A 50 13.72 27.24 -29.53
N LEU A 51 12.61 27.81 -29.09
CA LEU A 51 11.39 27.04 -28.82
C LEU A 51 10.71 26.73 -30.16
N ALA A 52 11.36 25.91 -30.98
CA ALA A 52 10.68 25.24 -32.07
C ALA A 52 9.43 24.59 -31.48
N ALA A 53 8.24 25.01 -31.95
CA ALA A 53 6.97 24.53 -31.45
C ALA A 53 7.01 23.00 -31.41
N ALA A 54 7.14 22.43 -30.20
CA ALA A 54 7.21 21.00 -30.02
C ALA A 54 5.97 20.42 -30.68
N GLN A 55 6.16 19.61 -31.72
CA GLN A 55 5.03 18.98 -32.38
C GLN A 55 4.28 18.18 -31.31
N PRO A 56 2.94 18.30 -31.27
CA PRO A 56 2.15 17.58 -30.29
C PRO A 56 2.49 16.09 -30.40
N ALA A 57 2.92 15.51 -29.28
CA ALA A 57 3.25 14.09 -29.25
C ALA A 57 2.05 13.29 -29.76
N PRO A 58 2.27 12.26 -30.60
CA PRO A 58 1.18 11.47 -31.15
C PRO A 58 0.31 10.93 -30.01
N VAL A 59 -1.00 11.14 -30.12
CA VAL A 59 -1.98 10.63 -29.16
C VAL A 59 -1.86 9.10 -29.15
N LYS A 60 -1.29 8.54 -28.08
CA LYS A 60 -1.24 7.08 -27.91
C LYS A 60 -2.68 6.56 -27.88
N LYS A 61 -2.99 5.64 -28.77
CA LYS A 61 -4.28 4.95 -28.80
C LYS A 61 -4.50 4.27 -27.44
N GLU A 62 -5.63 4.53 -26.80
CA GLU A 62 -5.99 3.86 -25.54
C GLU A 62 -6.05 2.33 -25.75
N PRO A 63 -5.59 1.53 -24.77
CA PRO A 63 -5.66 0.09 -24.86
C PRO A 63 -7.12 -0.37 -24.90
N GLY A 64 -7.40 -1.39 -25.72
CA GLY A 64 -8.72 -2.02 -25.76
C GLY A 64 -9.00 -2.83 -24.48
N ALA A 65 -10.28 -3.10 -24.19
CA ALA A 65 -10.65 -3.88 -23.01
C ALA A 65 -10.00 -5.28 -22.96
N LEU A 66 -9.97 -5.99 -24.09
CA LEU A 66 -9.31 -7.30 -24.16
C LEU A 66 -7.81 -7.20 -23.86
N GLN A 67 -7.13 -6.15 -24.34
CA GLN A 67 -5.72 -5.93 -24.05
C GLN A 67 -5.50 -5.72 -22.54
N LEU A 68 -6.31 -4.87 -21.89
CA LEU A 68 -6.22 -4.65 -20.44
C LEU A 68 -6.48 -5.92 -19.63
N VAL A 69 -7.42 -6.76 -20.05
CA VAL A 69 -7.67 -8.06 -19.40
C VAL A 69 -6.45 -8.97 -19.52
N LEU A 70 -5.88 -9.10 -20.72
CA LEU A 70 -4.68 -9.92 -20.94
C LEU A 70 -3.48 -9.40 -20.16
N GLU A 71 -3.30 -8.08 -20.11
CA GLU A 71 -2.26 -7.45 -19.29
C GLU A 71 -2.49 -7.72 -17.80
N GLY A 72 -3.74 -7.67 -17.31
CA GLY A 72 -4.06 -7.97 -15.91
C GLY A 72 -3.74 -9.42 -15.55
N VAL A 73 -4.07 -10.36 -16.44
CA VAL A 73 -3.69 -11.78 -16.28
C VAL A 73 -2.18 -11.94 -16.31
N ALA A 74 -1.46 -11.26 -17.21
CA ALA A 74 0.00 -11.31 -17.24
C ALA A 74 0.63 -10.73 -15.96
N MET A 75 0.03 -9.67 -15.40
CA MET A 75 0.45 -9.04 -14.14
C MET A 75 0.22 -9.92 -12.91
N SER A 76 -0.71 -10.89 -12.95
CA SER A 76 -0.99 -11.73 -11.78
C SER A 76 0.18 -12.64 -11.40
N ILE A 77 1.08 -12.97 -12.33
CA ILE A 77 2.26 -13.80 -12.07
C ILE A 77 3.31 -13.04 -11.21
N PRO A 78 3.83 -11.88 -11.63
CA PRO A 78 4.73 -11.11 -10.78
C PRO A 78 4.02 -10.58 -9.53
N GLU A 79 2.73 -10.26 -9.62
CA GLU A 79 1.94 -9.88 -8.45
C GLU A 79 1.96 -11.00 -7.41
N TYR A 80 1.73 -12.25 -7.79
CA TYR A 80 1.73 -13.36 -6.83
C TYR A 80 3.03 -13.41 -6.00
N ILE A 81 4.19 -13.22 -6.65
CA ILE A 81 5.49 -13.19 -5.95
C ILE A 81 5.57 -12.00 -5.00
N LEU A 82 5.13 -10.81 -5.44
CA LEU A 82 5.07 -9.62 -4.61
C LEU A 82 4.07 -9.77 -3.45
N GLY A 83 2.97 -10.46 -3.67
CA GLY A 83 1.94 -10.76 -2.68
C GLY A 83 2.50 -11.62 -1.56
N VAL A 84 3.21 -12.71 -1.90
CA VAL A 84 3.92 -13.56 -0.93
C VAL A 84 5.01 -12.77 -0.22
N ALA A 85 5.85 -12.03 -0.95
CA ALA A 85 6.91 -11.22 -0.35
C ALA A 85 6.37 -10.17 0.62
N LYS A 86 5.25 -9.52 0.27
CA LYS A 86 4.55 -8.59 1.15
C LYS A 86 4.04 -9.32 2.39
N HIS A 87 3.34 -10.44 2.22
CA HIS A 87 2.74 -11.22 3.32
C HIS A 87 3.80 -11.72 4.32
N GLU A 88 4.80 -12.46 3.84
CA GLU A 88 5.90 -12.97 4.65
C GLU A 88 6.78 -11.82 5.20
N GLY A 89 7.01 -10.79 4.38
CA GLY A 89 7.72 -9.58 4.77
C GLY A 89 7.05 -8.84 5.94
N SER A 90 5.72 -8.81 6.00
CA SER A 90 4.99 -8.22 7.12
C SER A 90 5.14 -9.01 8.42
N HIS A 91 5.15 -10.35 8.38
CA HIS A 91 5.50 -11.15 9.55
C HIS A 91 6.93 -10.83 10.02
N ALA A 92 7.89 -10.85 9.10
CA ALA A 92 9.29 -10.58 9.40
C ALA A 92 9.50 -9.19 10.01
N LEU A 93 8.86 -8.16 9.47
CA LEU A 93 8.92 -6.81 10.01
C LEU A 93 8.30 -6.74 11.41
N ALA A 94 7.14 -7.35 11.61
CA ALA A 94 6.49 -7.38 12.92
C ALA A 94 7.35 -8.08 13.98
N VAL A 95 7.98 -9.21 13.62
CA VAL A 95 8.94 -9.92 14.49
C VAL A 95 10.07 -9.00 14.93
N VAL A 96 10.67 -8.24 14.01
CA VAL A 96 11.75 -7.30 14.34
C VAL A 96 11.25 -6.19 15.28
N ILE A 97 10.05 -5.65 15.03
CA ILE A 97 9.44 -4.60 15.85
C ILE A 97 9.23 -5.07 17.30
N VAL A 98 8.83 -6.33 17.51
CA VAL A 98 8.61 -6.89 18.86
C VAL A 98 9.89 -7.45 19.50
N GLY A 99 11.07 -7.19 18.92
CA GLY A 99 12.37 -7.57 19.47
C GLY A 99 12.84 -8.99 19.14
N GLY A 100 12.18 -9.66 18.18
CA GLY A 100 12.58 -10.96 17.67
C GLY A 100 13.70 -10.90 16.62
N LYS A 101 14.12 -12.07 16.15
CA LYS A 101 15.09 -12.23 15.06
C LYS A 101 14.51 -13.10 13.96
N VAL A 102 14.38 -12.54 12.76
CA VAL A 102 14.04 -13.30 11.55
C VAL A 102 15.24 -14.15 11.16
N THR A 103 15.04 -15.46 10.98
CA THR A 103 16.08 -16.44 10.65
C THR A 103 15.99 -16.96 9.22
N GLY A 104 14.84 -16.78 8.57
CA GLY A 104 14.65 -17.17 7.18
C GLY A 104 13.35 -16.60 6.61
N MET A 105 13.31 -16.48 5.28
CA MET A 105 12.13 -16.08 4.52
C MET A 105 12.17 -16.79 3.17
N ASP A 106 11.26 -17.74 2.97
CA ASP A 106 11.13 -18.51 1.75
C ASP A 106 9.92 -18.01 0.96
N LEU A 107 10.17 -17.43 -0.22
CA LEU A 107 9.12 -16.88 -1.08
C LEU A 107 8.63 -17.87 -2.15
N ILE A 108 9.41 -18.93 -2.37
CA ILE A 108 9.13 -19.92 -3.40
C ILE A 108 8.29 -21.05 -2.81
N PRO A 109 7.19 -21.45 -3.47
CA PRO A 109 6.37 -22.56 -3.01
C PRO A 109 7.20 -23.83 -2.81
N LYS A 110 7.00 -24.51 -1.68
CA LYS A 110 7.68 -25.77 -1.36
C LYS A 110 6.72 -26.80 -0.81
N MET A 111 7.00 -28.06 -1.13
CA MET A 111 6.30 -29.20 -0.54
C MET A 111 6.80 -29.42 0.88
N TYR A 112 5.89 -29.42 1.85
CA TYR A 112 6.18 -29.73 3.24
C TYR A 112 5.11 -30.69 3.77
N ASN A 113 5.52 -31.90 4.17
CA ASN A 113 4.64 -32.96 4.67
C ASN A 113 3.39 -33.21 3.80
N GLY A 114 3.55 -33.24 2.47
CA GLY A 114 2.47 -33.50 1.52
C GLY A 114 1.56 -32.31 1.21
N SER A 115 1.83 -31.13 1.79
CA SER A 115 1.11 -29.89 1.49
C SER A 115 2.03 -28.86 0.82
N ILE A 116 1.49 -28.04 -0.08
CA ILE A 116 2.22 -26.92 -0.68
C ILE A 116 2.12 -25.72 0.28
N ARG A 117 3.28 -25.21 0.72
CA ARG A 117 3.38 -23.92 1.42
C ARG A 117 3.77 -22.84 0.43
N PHE A 118 3.02 -21.74 0.40
CA PHE A 118 3.18 -20.63 -0.56
C PHE A 118 3.91 -19.44 0.08
N GLY A 119 4.93 -19.71 0.88
CA GLY A 119 5.58 -18.74 1.75
C GLY A 119 5.93 -19.38 3.09
N GLU A 120 7.05 -18.98 3.68
CA GLU A 120 7.37 -19.26 5.08
C GLU A 120 8.35 -18.23 5.63
N THR A 121 7.96 -17.58 6.73
CA THR A 121 8.87 -16.79 7.56
C THR A 121 9.28 -17.62 8.77
N SER A 122 10.58 -17.72 9.02
CA SER A 122 11.12 -18.37 10.22
C SER A 122 11.73 -17.32 11.13
N TRP A 123 11.52 -17.46 12.44
CA TRP A 123 12.03 -16.51 13.42
C TRP A 123 12.36 -17.15 14.78
N GLN A 124 13.06 -16.38 15.61
CA GLN A 124 13.43 -16.72 16.99
C GLN A 124 13.10 -15.56 17.92
N GLY A 125 12.68 -15.87 19.15
CA GLY A 125 12.38 -14.90 20.19
C GLY A 125 11.51 -15.51 21.29
N THR A 126 11.30 -14.77 22.36
CA THR A 126 10.28 -15.08 23.38
C THR A 126 9.25 -13.97 23.34
N PHE A 127 8.04 -14.32 22.94
CA PHE A 127 6.95 -13.37 22.76
C PHE A 127 5.86 -13.60 23.80
N THR A 128 5.20 -12.51 24.16
CA THR A 128 3.91 -12.57 24.84
C THR A 128 2.82 -12.96 23.82
N PRO A 129 1.68 -13.52 24.26
CA PRO A 129 0.59 -13.83 23.34
C PRO A 129 0.13 -12.62 22.50
N ALA A 130 0.15 -11.41 23.08
CA ALA A 130 -0.20 -10.20 22.33
C ALA A 130 0.79 -9.87 21.20
N GLN A 131 2.08 -10.19 21.39
CA GLN A 131 3.11 -10.00 20.36
C GLN A 131 3.00 -11.07 19.27
N ASP A 132 2.74 -12.33 19.63
CA ASP A 132 2.48 -13.40 18.65
C ASP A 132 1.25 -13.06 17.80
N ALA A 133 0.17 -12.62 18.44
CA ALA A 133 -1.03 -12.16 17.74
C ALA A 133 -0.74 -10.97 16.81
N PHE A 134 0.11 -10.02 17.22
CA PHE A 134 0.50 -8.90 16.36
C PHE A 134 1.31 -9.37 15.14
N VAL A 135 2.27 -10.28 15.34
CA VAL A 135 3.05 -10.88 14.26
C VAL A 135 2.13 -11.58 13.27
N ASP A 136 1.20 -12.39 13.76
CA ASP A 136 0.24 -13.14 12.93
C ASP A 136 -0.75 -12.22 12.20
N MET A 137 -1.17 -11.11 12.81
CA MET A 137 -2.07 -10.14 12.17
C MET A 137 -1.40 -9.19 11.17
N ALA A 138 -0.07 -9.08 11.20
CA ALA A 138 0.67 -8.09 10.42
C ALA A 138 0.40 -8.14 8.90
N PRO A 139 0.29 -9.30 8.23
CA PRO A 139 -0.07 -9.35 6.83
C PRO A 139 -1.45 -8.76 6.54
N LYS A 140 -2.42 -8.99 7.43
CA LYS A 140 -3.78 -8.49 7.26
C LYS A 140 -3.88 -6.98 7.46
N ILE A 141 -3.12 -6.45 8.40
CA ILE A 141 -2.97 -4.99 8.57
C ILE A 141 -2.36 -4.39 7.30
N THR A 142 -1.37 -5.06 6.72
CA THR A 142 -0.73 -4.64 5.47
C THR A 142 -1.73 -4.65 4.30
N ASP A 143 -2.53 -5.70 4.15
CA ASP A 143 -3.57 -5.78 3.12
C ASP A 143 -4.65 -4.70 3.27
N LEU A 144 -5.12 -4.47 4.50
CA LEU A 144 -6.04 -3.37 4.80
C LEU A 144 -5.44 -2.02 4.41
N THR A 145 -4.16 -1.81 4.68
CA THR A 145 -3.45 -0.58 4.34
C THR A 145 -3.37 -0.39 2.83
N VAL A 146 -3.06 -1.45 2.08
CA VAL A 146 -3.04 -1.43 0.60
C VAL A 146 -4.42 -1.12 0.04
N MET A 147 -5.47 -1.78 0.52
CA MET A 147 -6.85 -1.50 0.10
C MET A 147 -7.26 -0.06 0.45
N ALA A 148 -6.93 0.42 1.64
CA ALA A 148 -7.24 1.79 2.07
C ALA A 148 -6.50 2.83 1.22
N ALA A 149 -5.22 2.61 0.90
CA ALA A 149 -4.45 3.49 0.02
C ALA A 149 -5.04 3.53 -1.39
N TYR A 150 -5.46 2.38 -1.92
CA TYR A 150 -6.14 2.28 -3.21
C TYR A 150 -7.47 3.05 -3.20
N THR A 151 -8.32 2.85 -2.19
CA THR A 151 -9.59 3.59 -2.03
C THR A 151 -9.34 5.09 -1.89
N ALA A 152 -8.35 5.49 -1.10
CA ALA A 152 -7.98 6.89 -0.94
C ALA A 152 -7.58 7.50 -2.30
N ALA A 153 -6.73 6.83 -3.08
CA ALA A 153 -6.37 7.29 -4.42
C ALA A 153 -7.60 7.44 -5.33
N LEU A 154 -8.55 6.49 -5.27
CA LEU A 154 -9.78 6.53 -6.04
C LEU A 154 -10.68 7.73 -5.69
N GLU A 155 -10.84 8.02 -4.39
CA GLU A 155 -11.73 9.07 -3.88
C GLU A 155 -11.16 10.49 -3.96
N THR A 156 -9.86 10.63 -3.72
CA THR A 156 -9.19 11.95 -3.67
C THR A 156 -8.85 12.52 -5.05
N GLY A 157 -9.03 11.73 -6.11
CA GLY A 157 -8.65 12.12 -7.46
C GLY A 157 -7.16 11.96 -7.77
N PHE A 158 -6.37 11.38 -6.85
CA PHE A 158 -4.98 10.96 -7.12
C PHE A 158 -4.88 9.67 -7.95
N TYR A 159 -6.01 9.05 -8.28
CA TYR A 159 -6.06 7.89 -9.17
C TYR A 159 -5.48 8.25 -10.56
N PRO A 160 -4.47 7.50 -11.07
CA PRO A 160 -3.76 7.86 -12.29
C PRO A 160 -4.68 7.86 -13.50
N GLU A 161 -4.42 8.71 -14.49
CA GLU A 161 -5.17 8.70 -15.76
C GLU A 161 -4.71 7.58 -16.70
N ASN A 162 -3.45 7.15 -16.57
CA ASN A 162 -2.88 6.08 -17.38
C ASN A 162 -3.54 4.73 -17.08
N LYS A 163 -4.20 4.14 -18.08
CA LYS A 163 -4.94 2.87 -17.96
C LYS A 163 -4.08 1.69 -17.48
N HIS A 164 -2.79 1.63 -17.83
CA HIS A 164 -1.89 0.57 -17.34
C HIS A 164 -1.54 0.76 -15.86
N LEU A 165 -1.35 2.00 -15.39
CA LEU A 165 -1.15 2.27 -13.96
C LEU A 165 -2.43 2.03 -13.15
N GLN A 166 -3.60 2.39 -13.70
CA GLN A 166 -4.88 2.04 -13.10
C GLN A 166 -5.03 0.52 -12.95
N LEU A 167 -4.72 -0.23 -14.02
CA LEU A 167 -4.74 -1.69 -14.01
C LEU A 167 -3.77 -2.26 -12.96
N LEU A 168 -2.53 -1.74 -12.88
CA LEU A 168 -1.55 -2.16 -11.88
C LEU A 168 -2.08 -1.96 -10.45
N LEU A 169 -2.57 -0.77 -10.13
CA LEU A 169 -3.15 -0.47 -8.82
C LEU A 169 -4.34 -1.38 -8.50
N LEU A 170 -5.19 -1.63 -9.50
CA LEU A 170 -6.35 -2.50 -9.36
C LEU A 170 -5.95 -3.96 -9.09
N VAL A 171 -4.94 -4.48 -9.79
CA VAL A 171 -4.40 -5.83 -9.59
C VAL A 171 -3.83 -5.98 -8.17
N VAL A 172 -3.02 -5.02 -7.73
CA VAL A 172 -2.44 -5.00 -6.35
C VAL A 172 -3.52 -4.89 -5.28
N ALA A 173 -4.53 -4.05 -5.47
CA ALA A 173 -5.64 -3.94 -4.52
C ALA A 173 -6.50 -5.21 -4.49
N THR A 174 -6.72 -5.84 -5.65
CA THR A 174 -7.49 -7.08 -5.77
C THR A 174 -6.78 -8.23 -5.08
N SER A 175 -5.46 -8.35 -5.21
CA SER A 175 -4.72 -9.42 -4.54
C SER A 175 -4.72 -9.27 -3.01
N ALA A 176 -4.52 -8.04 -2.50
CA ALA A 176 -4.67 -7.74 -1.07
C ALA A 176 -6.07 -8.09 -0.56
N TRP A 177 -7.11 -7.78 -1.35
CA TRP A 177 -8.48 -8.14 -1.01
C TRP A 177 -8.71 -9.65 -0.98
N VAL A 178 -8.17 -10.40 -1.95
CA VAL A 178 -8.29 -11.87 -1.96
C VAL A 178 -7.60 -12.48 -0.73
N ASP A 179 -6.38 -12.05 -0.40
CA ASP A 179 -5.65 -12.58 0.77
C ASP A 179 -6.32 -12.22 2.09
N PHE A 180 -6.91 -11.03 2.19
CA PHE A 180 -7.67 -10.61 3.35
C PHE A 180 -9.00 -11.36 3.51
N SER A 181 -9.74 -11.54 2.40
CA SER A 181 -11.12 -12.04 2.41
C SER A 181 -11.22 -13.55 2.58
N LYS A 182 -10.22 -14.33 2.17
CA LYS A 182 -10.22 -15.81 2.35
C LYS A 182 -10.36 -16.21 3.83
N ASP A 183 -9.94 -15.34 4.76
CA ASP A 183 -9.92 -15.63 6.19
C ASP A 183 -11.29 -15.46 6.88
N ILE A 184 -12.28 -14.85 6.21
CA ILE A 184 -13.62 -14.65 6.79
C ILE A 184 -14.24 -15.98 7.22
N PHE A 185 -14.00 -17.05 6.45
CA PHE A 185 -14.61 -18.36 6.65
C PHE A 185 -13.61 -19.45 7.07
N THR A 186 -12.31 -19.13 7.17
CA THR A 186 -11.32 -20.13 7.54
C THR A 186 -11.47 -20.56 8.99
N LYS A 187 -11.37 -21.86 9.23
CA LYS A 187 -11.32 -22.47 10.57
C LYS A 187 -10.03 -23.23 10.81
N ASN A 188 -9.10 -23.15 9.86
CA ASN A 188 -7.82 -23.84 9.96
C ASN A 188 -7.03 -23.24 11.14
N PRO A 189 -6.61 -24.05 12.13
CA PRO A 189 -5.78 -23.55 13.24
C PRO A 189 -4.42 -23.00 12.78
N ASP A 190 -3.94 -23.38 11.60
CA ASP A 190 -2.68 -22.88 11.04
C ASP A 190 -2.83 -21.54 10.29
N ASN A 191 -4.03 -20.97 10.23
CA ASN A 191 -4.26 -19.66 9.60
C ASN A 191 -3.91 -18.52 10.57
N ASP A 192 -3.20 -17.50 10.09
CA ASP A 192 -2.68 -16.40 10.92
C ASP A 192 -3.79 -15.69 11.72
N THR A 193 -4.93 -15.43 11.09
CA THR A 193 -6.07 -14.79 11.78
C THR A 193 -6.61 -15.68 12.91
N VAL A 194 -6.66 -17.00 12.69
CA VAL A 194 -7.12 -17.96 13.71
C VAL A 194 -6.11 -18.10 14.84
N LYS A 195 -4.80 -18.13 14.52
CA LYS A 195 -3.72 -18.14 15.51
C LYS A 195 -3.76 -16.89 16.38
N ALA A 196 -3.82 -15.71 15.78
CA ALA A 196 -3.93 -14.44 16.50
C ALA A 196 -5.15 -14.39 17.42
N TRP A 197 -6.30 -14.88 16.97
CA TRP A 197 -7.49 -14.99 17.84
C TRP A 197 -7.27 -15.94 19.01
N ASN A 198 -6.61 -17.08 18.80
CA ASN A 198 -6.28 -18.00 19.89
C ASN A 198 -5.34 -17.36 20.92
N ASP A 199 -4.38 -16.57 20.46
CA ASP A 199 -3.44 -15.86 21.32
C ASP A 199 -4.13 -14.78 22.16
N PHE A 200 -5.24 -14.20 21.65
CA PHE A 200 -6.14 -13.35 22.42
C PHE A 200 -7.16 -14.12 23.28
N GLY A 201 -7.10 -15.46 23.33
CA GLY A 201 -8.03 -16.30 24.10
C GLY A 201 -9.40 -16.50 23.44
N ILE A 202 -9.54 -16.16 22.15
CA ILE A 202 -10.77 -16.28 21.36
C ILE A 202 -10.77 -17.65 20.65
N THR A 203 -11.03 -18.71 21.42
CA THR A 203 -10.85 -20.10 20.98
C THR A 203 -12.12 -20.72 20.39
N THR A 204 -13.30 -20.14 20.61
CA THR A 204 -14.58 -20.68 20.13
C THR A 204 -15.16 -19.87 18.96
N GLU A 205 -15.92 -20.52 18.08
CA GLU A 205 -16.54 -19.83 16.92
C GLU A 205 -17.58 -18.78 17.34
N SER A 206 -18.26 -18.95 18.48
CA SER A 206 -19.18 -17.93 19.00
C SER A 206 -18.43 -16.66 19.41
N GLN A 207 -17.25 -16.78 20.01
CA GLN A 207 -16.39 -15.65 20.33
C GLN A 207 -15.78 -15.00 19.07
N ARG A 208 -15.52 -15.78 18.01
CA ARG A 208 -14.97 -15.29 16.73
C ARG A 208 -16.01 -14.60 15.85
N LEU A 209 -17.29 -14.94 16.01
CA LEU A 209 -18.35 -14.46 15.12
C LEU A 209 -18.40 -12.92 14.97
N PRO A 210 -18.33 -12.10 16.04
CA PRO A 210 -18.28 -10.64 15.89
C PRO A 210 -17.10 -10.15 15.05
N TYR A 211 -15.92 -10.76 15.23
CA TYR A 211 -14.71 -10.42 14.46
C TYR A 211 -14.86 -10.82 13.00
N ARG A 212 -15.44 -12.00 12.70
CA ARG A 212 -15.75 -12.43 11.33
C ARG A 212 -16.73 -11.49 10.64
N ILE A 213 -17.74 -10.99 11.36
CA ILE A 213 -18.69 -10.00 10.83
C ILE A 213 -17.97 -8.70 10.48
N LEU A 214 -17.10 -8.20 11.38
CA LEU A 214 -16.29 -7.02 11.10
C LEU A 214 -15.36 -7.25 9.90
N TRP A 215 -14.69 -8.40 9.85
CA TRP A 215 -13.83 -8.80 8.73
C TRP A 215 -14.58 -8.83 7.40
N GLY A 216 -15.77 -9.44 7.41
CA GLY A 216 -16.65 -9.51 6.24
C GLY A 216 -17.13 -8.14 5.79
N ALA A 217 -17.43 -7.23 6.72
CA ALA A 217 -17.81 -5.86 6.40
C ALA A 217 -16.65 -5.08 5.74
N LEU A 218 -15.42 -5.22 6.28
CA LEU A 218 -14.22 -4.61 5.70
C LEU A 218 -13.94 -5.17 4.30
N ALA A 219 -14.01 -6.49 4.12
CA ALA A 219 -13.85 -7.14 2.83
C ALA A 219 -14.93 -6.70 1.83
N ALA A 220 -16.19 -6.60 2.23
CA ALA A 220 -17.26 -6.12 1.38
C ALA A 220 -17.03 -4.66 0.95
N GLY A 221 -16.58 -3.79 1.87
CA GLY A 221 -16.18 -2.43 1.55
C GLY A 221 -15.06 -2.37 0.51
N GLY A 222 -13.99 -3.16 0.71
CA GLY A 222 -12.89 -3.29 -0.25
C GLY A 222 -13.36 -3.76 -1.63
N ALA A 223 -14.25 -4.77 -1.68
CA ALA A 223 -14.82 -5.29 -2.93
C ALA A 223 -15.61 -4.23 -3.71
N ILE A 224 -16.38 -3.39 -3.01
CA ILE A 224 -17.15 -2.30 -3.63
C ILE A 224 -16.19 -1.30 -4.29
N GLU A 225 -15.12 -0.89 -3.60
CA GLU A 225 -14.16 0.08 -4.13
C GLU A 225 -13.33 -0.49 -5.29
N ILE A 226 -12.94 -1.76 -5.21
CA ILE A 226 -12.31 -2.48 -6.33
C ILE A 226 -13.27 -2.53 -7.53
N GLY A 227 -14.55 -2.86 -7.31
CA GLY A 227 -15.57 -2.86 -8.36
C GLY A 227 -15.77 -1.50 -9.03
N ARG A 228 -15.73 -0.42 -8.26
CA ARG A 228 -15.73 0.96 -8.79
C ARG A 228 -14.48 1.24 -9.62
N GLY A 229 -13.34 0.72 -9.19
CA GLY A 229 -12.09 0.68 -9.95
C GLY A 229 -12.20 0.03 -11.32
N PHE A 230 -12.70 -1.22 -11.34
CA PHE A 230 -12.99 -1.96 -12.57
C PHE A 230 -13.90 -1.15 -13.49
N TYR A 231 -15.01 -0.62 -12.95
CA TYR A 231 -15.92 0.21 -13.74
C TYR A 231 -15.22 1.43 -14.35
N LYS A 232 -14.41 2.16 -13.58
CA LYS A 232 -13.65 3.33 -14.07
C LYS A 232 -12.59 2.95 -15.11
N LEU A 233 -11.90 1.83 -14.94
CA LEU A 233 -10.89 1.33 -15.85
C LEU A 233 -11.50 0.97 -17.22
N PHE A 234 -12.63 0.26 -17.22
CA PHE A 234 -13.25 -0.28 -18.45
C PHE A 234 -14.35 0.60 -19.06
N LYS A 235 -14.78 1.67 -18.38
CA LYS A 235 -15.74 2.61 -18.96
C LYS A 235 -15.12 3.29 -20.19
N HIS A 236 -15.59 2.88 -21.37
CA HIS A 236 -15.31 3.55 -22.63
C HIS A 236 -16.07 4.88 -22.67
N GLY A 237 -15.36 5.97 -22.46
CA GLY A 237 -15.92 7.30 -22.64
C GLY A 237 -14.80 8.31 -22.69
N LYS A 238 -14.84 9.21 -23.68
CA LYS A 238 -14.11 10.47 -23.61
C LYS A 238 -14.53 11.12 -22.30
N GLU A 239 -13.68 11.15 -21.28
CA GLU A 239 -13.96 11.99 -20.12
C GLU A 239 -14.27 13.39 -20.66
N PRO A 240 -15.34 14.05 -20.19
CA PRO A 240 -15.61 15.43 -20.59
C PRO A 240 -14.32 16.22 -20.34
N PRO A 241 -13.90 17.09 -21.29
CA PRO A 241 -12.61 17.75 -21.23
C PRO A 241 -12.44 18.36 -19.84
N LYS A 242 -11.40 17.92 -19.12
CA LYS A 242 -11.09 18.47 -17.80
C LYS A 242 -11.00 19.98 -17.93
N ASP A 243 -11.72 20.66 -17.06
CA ASP A 243 -11.69 22.11 -16.96
C ASP A 243 -10.22 22.55 -16.87
N LYS A 244 -9.76 23.32 -17.87
CA LYS A 244 -8.34 23.70 -18.04
C LYS A 244 -7.78 24.50 -16.86
N ASN A 245 -8.63 24.84 -15.89
CA ASN A 245 -8.31 25.57 -14.67
C ASN A 245 -7.95 24.67 -13.48
N ARG A 246 -8.05 23.33 -13.58
CA ARG A 246 -7.46 22.45 -12.56
C ARG A 246 -5.96 22.39 -12.80
N ALA A 247 -5.19 23.12 -11.98
CA ALA A 247 -3.74 23.01 -11.93
C ALA A 247 -3.35 21.53 -11.85
N SER A 248 -2.77 21.00 -12.92
CA SER A 248 -2.17 19.68 -12.94
C SER A 248 -0.98 19.72 -11.99
N VAL A 249 -1.10 19.04 -10.86
CA VAL A 249 0.07 18.77 -10.01
C VAL A 249 0.83 17.66 -10.71
N ASP A 250 1.87 18.03 -11.45
CA ASP A 250 2.84 17.06 -11.98
C ASP A 250 3.59 16.45 -10.81
N VAL A 251 3.16 15.26 -10.39
CA VAL A 251 3.90 14.44 -9.42
C VAL A 251 4.97 13.68 -10.20
N SER A 252 6.14 14.32 -10.35
CA SER A 252 7.35 13.64 -10.79
C SER A 252 7.89 12.77 -9.65
N ILE A 253 7.64 11.47 -9.72
CA ILE A 253 8.28 10.48 -8.84
C ILE A 253 9.66 10.17 -9.43
N GLY A 254 10.64 11.02 -9.13
CA GLY A 254 12.05 10.68 -9.35
C GLY A 254 12.53 9.65 -8.32
N PRO A 255 13.61 8.90 -8.60
CA PRO A 255 14.27 8.10 -7.57
C PRO A 255 14.65 9.03 -6.42
N ALA A 256 14.14 8.74 -5.21
CA ALA A 256 14.51 9.46 -4.01
C ALA A 256 16.00 9.24 -3.74
N TYR A 257 16.84 10.13 -4.26
CA TYR A 257 18.20 10.28 -3.75
C TYR A 257 18.08 10.89 -2.36
N VAL A 258 18.12 10.04 -1.33
CA VAL A 258 18.46 10.46 0.03
C VAL A 258 19.95 10.79 0.01
N GLY A 259 20.28 12.01 -0.42
CA GLY A 259 21.62 12.55 -0.30
C GLY A 259 21.86 12.92 1.17
N VAL A 260 22.59 12.08 1.89
CA VAL A 260 23.20 12.47 3.17
C VAL A 260 24.35 13.43 2.84
N GLY A 261 24.02 14.70 2.68
CA GLY A 261 24.98 15.78 2.49
C GLY A 261 25.57 16.22 3.82
N GLY A 262 26.41 15.37 4.43
CA GLY A 262 27.34 15.81 5.47
C GLY A 262 28.45 16.63 4.82
N ARG A 263 28.51 17.93 5.11
CA ARG A 263 29.68 18.76 4.80
C ARG A 263 30.62 18.72 6.02
N PHE A 264 31.85 18.28 5.80
CA PHE A 264 32.99 18.61 6.64
C PHE A 264 33.47 20.03 6.31
#